data_AF-A0A1A8DIB7-F1
#
_entry.id   AF-A0A1A8DIB7-F1
#
_cell.length_a   1.000
_cell.length_b   1.000
_cell.length_c   1.000
_cell.angle_alpha   90.00
_cell.angle_beta   90.00
_cell.angle_gamma   90.00
#
_symmetry.space_group_name_H-M   'P 1'
#
loop_
_entity.id
_entity.type
_entity.pdbx_description
1 polymer ?
#
loop_
_entity_poly.entity_id
_entity_poly.type
_entity_poly.pdbx_seq_one_letter_code
_entity_poly.pdbx_strand_id
1 'polypeptide(L)'
;LQSRSKLLRLLDSVTDALVWAIAKSGLTFRQQYTRLAHLLMLLSHIRHVSNKGMDHLHCMKMKNMVPLYDLLLEMLDAHIVHSSRLPRRPSQQEPSDQSASSHSPASGPSNTWTPSSAGGEAQ
;
A
#
# COMPACT_ATOMS: atom_id res chain seq x y z
N LEU A 1 -23.41 0.67 22.60
CA LEU A 1 -22.77 -0.53 23.18
C LEU A 1 -23.33 -1.84 22.60
N GLN A 2 -24.65 -2.05 22.62
CA GLN A 2 -25.28 -3.28 22.07
C GLN A 2 -24.95 -3.57 20.60
N SER A 3 -24.82 -2.54 19.74
CA SER A 3 -24.44 -2.70 18.32
C SER A 3 -23.03 -3.26 18.14
N ARG A 4 -22.06 -2.74 18.89
CA ARG A 4 -20.68 -3.24 18.89
C ARG A 4 -20.59 -4.69 19.35
N SER A 5 -21.33 -5.07 20.38
CA SER A 5 -21.38 -6.47 20.85
C SER A 5 -22.04 -7.41 19.84
N LYS A 6 -23.06 -6.95 19.09
CA LYS A 6 -23.63 -7.71 17.97
C LYS A 6 -22.61 -7.90 16.84
N LEU A 7 -21.86 -6.85 16.51
CA LEU A 7 -20.81 -6.88 15.49
C LEU A 7 -19.69 -7.87 15.84
N LEU A 8 -19.17 -7.82 17.08
CA LEU A 8 -18.12 -8.74 17.50
C LEU A 8 -18.56 -10.20 17.42
N ARG A 9 -19.80 -10.51 17.86
CA ARG A 9 -20.35 -11.86 17.73
C ARG A 9 -20.48 -12.33 16.28
N LEU A 10 -20.82 -11.44 15.35
CA LEU A 10 -20.85 -11.78 13.92
C LEU A 10 -19.44 -12.05 13.39
N LEU A 11 -18.44 -11.27 13.81
CA LEU A 11 -17.04 -11.52 13.44
C LEU A 11 -16.52 -12.84 13.99
N ASP A 12 -16.86 -13.18 15.23
CA ASP A 12 -16.52 -14.47 15.84
C ASP A 12 -17.15 -15.61 15.03
N SER A 13 -18.44 -15.52 14.70
CA SER A 13 -19.14 -16.52 13.89
C SER A 13 -18.54 -16.71 12.49
N VAL A 14 -18.11 -15.63 11.84
CA VAL A 14 -17.42 -15.71 10.54
C VAL A 14 -16.03 -16.35 10.70
N THR A 15 -15.34 -16.04 11.79
CA THR A 15 -14.03 -16.63 12.09
C THR A 15 -14.14 -18.13 12.34
N ASP A 16 -15.15 -18.56 13.10
CA ASP A 16 -15.45 -19.98 13.34
C ASP A 16 -15.76 -20.72 12.04
N ALA A 17 -16.59 -20.13 11.18
CA ALA A 17 -16.90 -20.69 9.87
C ALA A 17 -15.66 -20.82 8.97
N LEU A 18 -14.76 -19.82 9.00
CA LEU A 18 -13.50 -19.85 8.26
C LEU A 18 -12.57 -20.95 8.78
N VAL A 19 -12.41 -21.08 10.10
CA VAL A 19 -11.62 -22.15 10.73
C VAL A 19 -12.19 -23.52 10.35
N TRP A 20 -13.51 -23.68 10.41
CA TRP A 20 -14.18 -24.92 9.99
C TRP A 20 -13.91 -25.26 8.52
N ALA A 21 -13.99 -24.28 7.62
CA ALA A 21 -13.70 -24.47 6.20
C ALA A 21 -12.24 -24.87 5.95
N ILE A 22 -11.29 -24.28 6.69
CA ILE A 22 -9.87 -24.64 6.63
C ILE A 22 -9.66 -26.07 7.14
N ALA A 23 -10.29 -26.44 8.25
CA ALA A 23 -10.20 -27.77 8.85
C ALA A 23 -10.69 -28.87 7.88
N LYS A 24 -11.75 -28.58 7.12
CA LYS A 24 -12.30 -29.50 6.10
C LYS A 24 -11.30 -29.85 4.99
N SER A 25 -10.21 -29.10 4.84
CA SER A 25 -9.14 -29.39 3.86
C SER A 25 -8.16 -30.49 4.32
N GLY A 26 -8.35 -31.10 5.51
CA GLY A 26 -7.49 -32.18 6.00
C GLY A 26 -6.14 -31.72 6.56
N LEU A 27 -5.99 -30.43 6.89
CA LEU A 27 -4.76 -29.84 7.45
C LEU A 27 -4.59 -30.21 8.92
N THR A 28 -3.35 -30.37 9.39
CA THR A 28 -3.06 -30.46 10.84
C THR A 28 -3.41 -29.15 11.54
N PHE A 29 -3.72 -29.17 12.84
CA PHE A 29 -4.05 -27.96 13.60
C PHE A 29 -3.05 -26.82 13.39
N ARG A 30 -1.73 -27.11 13.44
CA ARG A 30 -0.68 -26.12 13.20
C ARG A 30 -0.82 -25.48 11.81
N GLN A 31 -1.01 -26.28 10.77
CA GLN A 31 -1.19 -25.79 9.40
C GLN A 31 -2.49 -24.99 9.25
N GLN A 32 -3.57 -25.37 9.94
CA GLN A 32 -4.82 -24.62 9.94
C GLN A 32 -4.62 -23.20 10.50
N TYR A 33 -3.95 -23.07 11.66
CA TYR A 33 -3.66 -21.76 12.26
C TYR A 33 -2.67 -20.93 11.41
N THR A 34 -1.67 -21.57 10.81
CA THR A 34 -0.78 -20.88 9.86
C THR A 34 -1.55 -20.34 8.65
N ARG A 35 -2.44 -21.14 8.06
CA ARG A 35 -3.27 -20.72 6.93
C ARG A 35 -4.22 -19.59 7.32
N LEU A 36 -4.85 -19.67 8.50
CA LEU A 36 -5.69 -18.61 9.04
C LEU A 36 -4.90 -17.31 9.18
N ALA A 37 -3.72 -17.35 9.79
CA ALA A 37 -2.86 -16.17 9.97
C ALA A 37 -2.48 -15.53 8.63
N HIS A 38 -2.11 -16.33 7.62
CA HIS A 38 -1.81 -15.81 6.29
C HIS A 38 -3.02 -15.14 5.62
N LEU A 39 -4.22 -15.72 5.75
CA LEU A 39 -5.44 -15.13 5.20
C LEU A 39 -5.79 -13.80 5.87
N LEU A 40 -5.67 -13.73 7.20
CA LEU A 40 -5.88 -12.47 7.94
C LEU A 40 -4.81 -11.43 7.60
N MET A 41 -3.56 -11.85 7.37
CA MET A 41 -2.48 -10.96 6.93
C MET A 41 -2.76 -10.34 5.57
N LEU A 42 -3.33 -11.10 4.62
CA LEU A 42 -3.73 -10.56 3.32
C LEU A 42 -4.76 -9.42 3.44
N LEU A 43 -5.65 -9.44 4.45
CA LEU A 43 -6.58 -8.33 4.68
C LEU A 43 -5.84 -7.01 4.95
N SER A 44 -4.68 -7.06 5.61
CA SER A 44 -3.86 -5.87 5.83
C SER A 44 -3.25 -5.33 4.53
N HIS A 45 -2.84 -6.22 3.62
CA HIS A 45 -2.35 -5.85 2.30
C HIS A 45 -3.45 -5.22 1.46
N ILE A 46 -4.66 -5.81 1.47
CA ILE A 46 -5.84 -5.30 0.78
C ILE A 46 -6.18 -3.89 1.27
N ARG A 47 -6.19 -3.66 2.59
CA ARG A 47 -6.39 -2.33 3.16
C ARG A 47 -5.33 -1.34 2.68
N HIS A 48 -4.05 -1.72 2.67
CA HIS A 48 -2.96 -0.84 2.22
C HIS A 48 -3.09 -0.43 0.77
N VAL A 49 -3.35 -1.40 -0.12
CA VAL A 49 -3.53 -1.12 -1.56
C VAL A 49 -4.80 -0.30 -1.80
N SER A 50 -5.89 -0.59 -1.08
CA SER A 50 -7.13 0.20 -1.13
C SER A 50 -6.90 1.66 -0.72
N ASN A 51 -6.13 1.90 0.35
CA ASN A 51 -5.80 3.25 0.79
C ASN A 51 -5.01 4.01 -0.29
N LYS A 52 -3.99 3.36 -0.87
CA LYS A 52 -3.22 3.96 -1.97
C LYS A 52 -4.09 4.27 -3.20
N GLY A 53 -4.97 3.35 -3.58
CA GLY A 53 -5.89 3.54 -4.71
C GLY A 53 -6.86 4.71 -4.47
N MET A 54 -7.31 4.86 -3.24
CA MET A 54 -8.19 5.94 -2.82
C MET A 54 -7.48 7.31 -2.80
N ASP A 55 -6.24 7.38 -2.32
CA ASP A 55 -5.41 8.60 -2.40
C ASP A 55 -5.19 9.01 -3.87
N HIS A 56 -4.96 8.03 -4.74
CA HIS A 56 -4.82 8.26 -6.18
C HIS A 56 -6.12 8.78 -6.80
N LEU A 57 -7.26 8.15 -6.48
CA LEU A 57 -8.57 8.58 -6.96
C LEU A 57 -8.91 9.99 -6.48
N HIS A 58 -8.57 10.33 -5.25
CA HIS A 58 -8.69 11.69 -4.73
C HIS A 58 -7.85 12.69 -5.54
N CYS A 59 -6.60 12.35 -5.87
CA CYS A 59 -5.78 13.18 -6.75
C CYS A 59 -6.39 13.34 -8.14
N MET A 60 -6.98 12.28 -8.71
CA MET A 60 -7.62 12.33 -10.01
C MET A 60 -8.91 13.17 -10.00
N LYS A 61 -9.70 13.09 -8.92
CA LYS A 61 -10.88 13.96 -8.69
C LYS A 61 -10.47 15.43 -8.71
N MET A 62 -9.42 15.80 -7.97
CA MET A 62 -8.94 17.19 -7.90
C MET A 62 -8.41 17.72 -9.24
N LYS A 63 -8.05 16.82 -10.16
CA LYS A 63 -7.62 17.15 -11.52
C LYS A 63 -8.76 17.10 -12.54
N ASN A 64 -10.01 16.91 -12.10
CA ASN A 64 -11.19 16.72 -12.96
C ASN A 64 -11.02 15.60 -14.01
N MET A 65 -10.13 14.63 -13.79
CA MET A 65 -9.82 13.59 -14.77
C MET A 65 -10.76 12.38 -14.70
N VAL A 66 -11.66 12.33 -13.72
CA VAL A 66 -12.55 11.19 -13.50
C VAL A 66 -13.99 11.68 -13.39
N PRO A 67 -14.89 11.26 -14.29
CA PRO A 67 -16.32 11.38 -14.07
C PRO A 67 -16.73 10.31 -13.05
N LEU A 68 -16.91 10.73 -11.79
CA LEU A 68 -17.38 9.89 -10.70
C LEU A 68 -18.90 10.03 -10.56
N TYR A 69 -19.62 8.93 -10.31
CA TYR A 69 -21.02 8.98 -9.90
C TYR A 69 -21.14 9.65 -8.52
N ASP A 70 -22.17 10.46 -8.28
CA ASP A 70 -22.36 11.27 -7.06
C ASP A 70 -22.13 10.49 -5.76
N LEU A 71 -22.64 9.26 -5.67
CA LEU A 71 -22.46 8.39 -4.49
C LEU A 71 -21.01 7.97 -4.25
N LEU A 72 -20.25 7.71 -5.31
CA LEU A 72 -18.84 7.29 -5.20
C LEU A 72 -17.96 8.50 -4.83
N LEU A 73 -18.35 9.70 -5.24
CA LEU A 73 -17.75 10.96 -4.82
C LEU A 73 -18.00 11.24 -3.33
N GLU A 74 -19.24 11.05 -2.87
CA GLU A 74 -19.63 11.22 -1.48
C GLU A 74 -18.91 10.23 -0.54
N MET A 75 -18.78 8.96 -0.96
CA MET A 75 -18.02 7.96 -0.23
C MET A 75 -16.52 8.28 -0.15
N LEU A 76 -15.95 8.85 -1.22
CA LEU A 76 -14.56 9.28 -1.26
C LEU A 76 -14.32 10.46 -0.30
N ASP A 77 -15.21 11.45 -0.29
CA ASP A 77 -15.10 12.63 0.58
C ASP A 77 -15.26 12.29 2.06
N ALA A 78 -16.22 11.42 2.39
CA ALA A 78 -16.36 10.90 3.73
C ALA A 78 -15.06 10.25 4.22
N HIS A 79 -14.39 9.45 3.39
CA HIS A 79 -13.15 8.80 3.80
C HIS A 79 -12.03 9.80 4.15
N ILE A 80 -11.82 10.83 3.34
CA ILE A 80 -10.78 11.85 3.56
C ILE A 80 -11.00 12.56 4.90
N VAL A 81 -12.23 12.99 5.17
CA VAL A 81 -12.59 13.71 6.42
C VAL A 81 -12.28 12.88 7.67
N HIS A 82 -12.48 11.56 7.61
CA HIS A 82 -12.20 10.67 8.74
C HIS A 82 -10.71 10.32 8.86
N SER A 83 -9.99 10.14 7.73
CA SER A 83 -8.56 9.83 7.73
C SER A 83 -7.69 11.00 8.20
N SER A 84 -8.10 12.25 7.95
CA SER A 84 -7.42 13.45 8.48
C SER A 84 -7.47 13.61 10.01
N ARG A 85 -8.33 12.85 10.72
CA ARG A 85 -8.44 12.90 12.19
C ARG A 85 -7.49 11.92 12.91
N LEU A 86 -6.79 11.06 12.18
CA LEU A 86 -5.74 10.22 12.74
C LEU A 86 -4.42 11.01 12.76
N PRO A 87 -3.70 11.09 13.91
CA PRO A 87 -2.40 11.73 13.95
C PRO A 87 -1.46 11.06 12.97
N ARG A 88 -1.04 11.79 11.94
CA ARG A 88 0.02 11.39 11.02
C ARG A 88 1.27 11.13 11.84
N ARG A 89 1.59 9.85 12.09
CA ARG A 89 2.89 9.46 12.65
C ARG A 89 3.96 10.00 11.70
N PRO A 90 4.89 10.86 12.16
CA PRO A 90 5.95 11.34 11.30
C PRO A 90 6.77 10.12 10.86
N SER A 91 6.83 9.92 9.54
CA SER A 91 7.79 9.05 8.90
C SER A 91 9.17 9.47 9.37
N GLN A 92 9.84 8.60 10.15
CA GLN A 92 11.24 8.75 10.49
C GLN A 92 12.02 8.89 9.18
N GLN A 93 12.61 10.07 8.99
CA GLN A 93 13.69 10.28 8.04
C GLN A 93 14.85 9.42 8.51
N GLU A 94 15.29 8.50 7.65
CA GLU A 94 16.59 7.85 7.75
C GLU A 94 17.68 8.93 7.95
N PRO A 95 18.58 8.78 8.93
CA PRO A 95 19.65 9.74 9.14
C PRO A 95 20.63 9.64 7.99
N SER A 96 20.81 10.76 7.28
CA SER A 96 21.88 10.92 6.30
C SER A 96 23.22 10.83 7.05
N ASP A 97 23.95 9.74 6.83
CA ASP A 97 25.29 9.53 7.36
C ASP A 97 26.20 10.69 6.93
N GLN A 98 26.59 11.51 7.91
CA GLN A 98 27.63 12.51 7.77
C GLN A 98 28.98 11.80 7.73
N SER A 99 29.57 11.77 6.55
CA SER A 99 30.91 11.25 6.28
C SER A 99 31.98 11.98 7.10
N ALA A 100 32.77 11.19 7.83
CA ALA A 100 34.02 11.60 8.44
C ALA A 100 34.99 12.19 7.39
N SER A 101 35.56 13.34 7.70
CA SER A 101 36.66 13.95 6.96
C SER A 101 37.94 13.12 7.09
N SER A 102 38.60 12.78 5.98
CA SER A 102 40.06 12.70 5.85
C SER A 102 40.50 12.41 4.39
N HIS A 103 41.42 13.24 3.89
CA HIS A 103 42.36 13.06 2.77
C HIS A 103 41.99 13.54 1.34
N SER A 104 42.83 14.50 0.91
CA SER A 104 43.01 15.21 -0.38
C SER A 104 43.55 14.32 -1.53
N PRO A 105 43.96 14.86 -2.72
CA PRO A 105 43.28 15.78 -3.65
C PRO A 105 43.30 15.30 -5.14
N ALA A 106 42.48 15.98 -5.96
CA ALA A 106 42.67 16.28 -7.40
C ALA A 106 42.87 15.14 -8.43
N SER A 107 41.90 14.98 -9.35
CA SER A 107 42.09 14.76 -10.81
C SER A 107 40.74 14.86 -11.55
N GLY A 108 40.73 15.52 -12.72
CA GLY A 108 39.58 16.16 -13.36
C GLY A 108 38.50 15.29 -14.03
N PRO A 109 37.49 15.91 -14.67
CA PRO A 109 36.37 15.20 -15.26
C PRO A 109 36.73 14.68 -16.66
N SER A 110 36.61 13.36 -16.84
CA SER A 110 36.60 12.69 -18.14
C SER A 110 35.17 12.36 -18.51
N ASN A 111 34.58 13.16 -19.39
CA ASN A 111 33.28 12.91 -20.01
C ASN A 111 33.51 12.74 -21.51
N THR A 112 33.81 11.51 -21.90
CA THR A 112 33.80 11.05 -23.30
C THR A 112 32.52 10.26 -23.51
N TRP A 113 31.51 10.90 -24.11
CA TRP A 113 30.33 10.21 -24.64
C TRP A 113 30.43 10.24 -26.17
N THR A 114 30.54 9.06 -26.79
CA THR A 114 30.50 8.87 -28.24
C THR A 114 29.12 8.34 -28.65
N PRO A 115 28.47 8.89 -29.69
CA PRO A 115 27.41 8.19 -30.40
C PRO A 115 28.03 7.42 -31.57
N SER A 116 27.73 6.12 -31.66
CA SER A 116 28.07 5.32 -32.85
C SER A 116 27.11 5.66 -34.00
N SER A 117 27.69 6.03 -35.13
CA SER A 117 27.03 6.19 -36.42
C SER A 117 27.01 4.88 -37.20
N ALA A 118 25.85 4.51 -37.73
CA ALA A 118 25.64 3.73 -38.95
C ALA A 118 24.13 3.85 -39.26
N GLY A 119 23.61 4.24 -40.42
CA GLY A 119 24.18 4.50 -41.75
C GLY A 119 23.09 4.16 -42.79
N GLY A 120 22.79 5.11 -43.69
CA GLY A 120 22.09 4.91 -44.99
C GLY A 120 20.55 4.78 -44.95
N GLU A 121 19.76 5.25 -45.92
CA GLU A 121 19.99 5.82 -47.25
C GLU A 121 18.70 6.50 -47.77
N ALA A 122 18.90 7.47 -48.65
CA ALA A 122 18.07 8.07 -49.71
C ALA A 122 16.58 7.67 -49.88
N GLN A 123 15.72 8.69 -49.94
CA GLN A 123 15.06 9.14 -51.19
C GLN A 123 14.41 10.51 -51.02
#